data_AF-A0A6M0C5S4-F1
#
_entry.id   AF-A0A6M0C5S4-F1
#
_cell.length_a   1.000
_cell.length_b   1.000
_cell.length_c   1.000
_cell.angle_alpha   90.00
_cell.angle_beta   90.00
_cell.angle_gamma   90.00
#
_symmetry.space_group_name_H-M   'P 1'
#
loop_
_entity.id
_entity.type
_entity.pdbx_description
1 polymer ?
#
loop_
_entity_poly.entity_id
_entity_poly.type
_entity_poly.pdbx_seq_one_letter_code
_entity_poly.pdbx_strand_id
1 'polypeptide(L)'
;MYKPFLEYLEKELFSRFDLSSKPIPAGLEANVSNRGKNQATIQSWCYECPQLRKIRYTYIDAGASAQVFNSVIYPSYYYDIPLLGIDLLSFGKSKILIVLDFQPLFQEESYLEKYIEPMRPLREKYNDLAQKLEMKFYDANQYFSKYLLFAKTDAETVKTTFFEAYQEYINLYWEMLDKAEILDRTEDIQKIIKAQKDYDQYSADRDPASGLFSSYFGHEWSEKFLYEFLFEDAVPLAVPNATR
;
A
#
# COMPACT_ATOMS: atom_id res chain seq x y z
N MET A 1 -16.79 -4.63 2.78
CA MET A 1 -16.55 -4.96 1.35
C MET A 1 -15.21 -5.64 1.17
N TYR A 2 -14.14 -5.10 1.78
CA TYR A 2 -12.77 -5.56 1.54
C TYR A 2 -12.29 -6.65 2.51
N LYS A 3 -13.11 -7.07 3.49
CA LYS A 3 -12.75 -8.14 4.43
C LYS A 3 -12.22 -9.43 3.75
N PRO A 4 -12.79 -9.93 2.62
CA PRO A 4 -12.21 -11.07 1.91
C PRO A 4 -10.78 -10.84 1.38
N PHE A 5 -10.40 -9.60 1.06
CA PHE A 5 -9.05 -9.25 0.60
C PHE A 5 -8.04 -9.32 1.74
N LEU A 6 -8.44 -8.82 2.92
CA LEU A 6 -7.66 -8.94 4.15
C LEU A 6 -7.47 -10.42 4.52
N GLU A 7 -8.57 -11.19 4.59
CA GLU A 7 -8.53 -12.60 4.96
C GLU A 7 -7.67 -13.42 3.98
N TYR A 8 -7.74 -13.12 2.68
CA TYR A 8 -6.88 -13.75 1.68
C TYR A 8 -5.40 -13.39 1.88
N LEU A 9 -5.08 -12.10 2.09
CA LEU A 9 -3.70 -11.67 2.33
C LEU A 9 -3.12 -12.34 3.57
N GLU A 10 -3.86 -12.33 4.68
CA GLU A 10 -3.43 -12.99 5.91
C GLU A 10 -3.21 -14.49 5.67
N LYS A 11 -4.13 -15.17 4.99
CA LYS A 11 -3.95 -16.59 4.67
C LYS A 11 -2.67 -16.83 3.86
N GLU A 12 -2.40 -16.06 2.82
CA GLU A 12 -1.18 -16.21 2.02
C GLU A 12 0.07 -15.95 2.87
N LEU A 13 0.08 -14.87 3.65
CA LEU A 13 1.21 -14.49 4.48
C LEU A 13 1.53 -15.54 5.55
N PHE A 14 0.53 -15.92 6.37
CA PHE A 14 0.71 -16.85 7.49
C PHE A 14 0.91 -18.31 7.06
N SER A 15 0.54 -18.68 5.83
CA SER A 15 0.81 -20.02 5.30
C SER A 15 2.16 -20.16 4.61
N ARG A 16 2.76 -19.05 4.14
CA ARG A 16 4.01 -19.05 3.38
C ARG A 16 5.23 -18.65 4.22
N PHE A 17 5.07 -17.76 5.18
CA PHE A 17 6.18 -17.16 5.92
C PHE A 17 6.08 -17.43 7.42
N ASP A 18 7.24 -17.60 8.06
CA ASP A 18 7.36 -17.58 9.51
C ASP A 18 7.40 -16.12 9.98
N LEU A 19 6.21 -15.57 10.25
CA LEU A 19 6.02 -14.15 10.55
C LEU A 19 6.26 -13.88 12.03
N SER A 20 6.98 -12.80 12.29
CA SER A 20 7.06 -12.17 13.61
C SER A 20 6.27 -10.86 13.61
N SER A 21 5.65 -10.51 14.74
CA SER A 21 4.96 -9.23 14.89
C SER A 21 5.98 -8.10 14.96
N LYS A 22 5.78 -7.08 14.12
CA LYS A 22 6.54 -5.84 14.17
C LYS A 22 5.80 -4.83 15.05
N PRO A 23 6.46 -4.17 16.02
CA PRO A 23 5.78 -3.21 16.90
C PRO A 23 5.08 -2.10 16.13
N ILE A 24 3.85 -1.78 16.55
CA ILE A 24 3.10 -0.61 16.10
C ILE A 24 3.15 0.42 17.24
N PRO A 25 3.38 1.72 16.97
CA PRO A 25 3.34 2.75 18.01
C PRO A 25 1.99 2.74 18.74
N ALA A 26 2.05 2.92 20.06
CA ALA A 26 0.89 2.75 20.93
C ALA A 26 -0.28 3.67 20.53
N GLY A 27 -1.47 3.09 20.38
CA GLY A 27 -2.69 3.78 19.97
C GLY A 27 -2.88 3.91 18.47
N LEU A 28 -1.96 3.36 17.64
CA LEU A 28 -2.09 3.30 16.19
C LEU A 28 -2.53 1.92 15.69
N GLU A 29 -2.46 0.89 16.53
CA GLU A 29 -2.92 -0.48 16.24
C GLU A 29 -4.44 -0.56 16.08
N ALA A 30 -5.18 0.25 16.85
CA ALA A 30 -6.63 0.35 16.73
C ALA A 30 -7.13 1.69 17.27
N ASN A 31 -8.18 2.23 16.64
CA ASN A 31 -8.89 3.40 17.13
C ASN A 31 -10.38 3.31 16.77
N VAL A 32 -11.23 3.91 17.62
CA VAL A 32 -12.67 4.00 17.42
C VAL A 32 -13.06 5.47 17.47
N SER A 33 -13.60 5.97 16.36
CA SER A 33 -14.09 7.33 16.23
C SER A 33 -15.60 7.40 16.36
N ASN A 34 -16.05 8.38 17.16
CA ASN A 34 -17.45 8.82 17.23
C ASN A 34 -17.66 10.20 16.58
N ARG A 35 -16.71 10.71 15.78
CA ARG A 35 -16.79 12.05 15.16
C ARG A 35 -17.77 12.12 13.98
N GLY A 36 -18.09 10.98 13.37
CA GLY A 36 -19.00 10.88 12.22
C GLY A 36 -20.45 10.55 12.59
N LYS A 37 -21.34 10.49 11.58
CA LYS A 37 -22.72 10.02 11.76
C LYS A 37 -22.80 8.56 12.23
N ASN A 38 -21.82 7.75 11.81
CA ASN A 38 -21.63 6.38 12.23
C ASN A 38 -20.28 6.26 12.94
N GLN A 39 -20.19 5.32 13.87
CA GLN A 39 -18.91 4.93 14.45
C GLN A 39 -18.00 4.42 13.34
N ALA A 40 -16.75 4.88 13.34
CA ALA A 40 -15.71 4.39 12.46
C ALA A 40 -14.64 3.67 13.28
N THR A 41 -14.21 2.51 12.83
CA THR A 41 -13.10 1.77 13.43
C THR A 41 -11.94 1.73 12.44
N ILE A 42 -10.73 1.77 12.97
CA ILE A 42 -9.51 1.46 12.24
C ILE A 42 -8.76 0.39 13.02
N GLN A 43 -8.22 -0.58 12.30
CA GLN A 43 -7.33 -1.61 12.82
C GLN A 43 -6.14 -1.74 11.89
N SER A 44 -4.96 -1.90 12.48
CA SER A 44 -3.69 -1.99 11.76
C SER A 44 -2.88 -3.17 12.27
N TRP A 45 -2.19 -3.82 11.36
CA TRP A 45 -1.31 -4.94 11.64
C TRP A 45 0.04 -4.72 11.00
N CYS A 46 1.09 -5.25 11.63
CA CYS A 46 2.45 -5.12 11.14
C CYS A 46 3.24 -6.38 11.49
N TYR A 47 3.90 -6.95 10.48
CA TYR A 47 4.73 -8.14 10.61
C TYR A 47 6.04 -7.99 9.85
N GLU A 48 6.98 -8.87 10.14
CA GLU A 48 8.23 -9.00 9.42
C GLU A 48 8.70 -10.47 9.38
N CYS A 49 9.49 -10.78 8.36
CA CYS A 49 10.20 -12.03 8.20
C CYS A 49 11.54 -11.76 7.46
N PRO A 50 12.46 -12.74 7.34
CA PRO A 50 13.76 -12.49 6.69
C PRO A 50 13.68 -11.90 5.28
N GLN A 51 12.65 -12.27 4.52
CA GLN A 51 12.40 -11.82 3.16
C GLN A 51 11.72 -10.46 3.08
N LEU A 52 10.89 -10.12 4.08
CA LEU A 52 10.02 -8.95 4.08
C LEU A 52 10.23 -8.16 5.38
N ARG A 53 10.95 -7.04 5.31
CA ARG A 53 11.32 -6.26 6.51
C ARG A 53 10.14 -5.60 7.22
N LYS A 54 9.03 -5.40 6.49
CA LYS A 54 7.81 -4.75 6.97
C LYS A 54 6.64 -5.14 6.07
N ILE A 55 5.61 -5.68 6.68
CA ILE A 55 4.34 -6.01 6.05
C ILE A 55 3.29 -5.28 6.86
N ARG A 56 2.77 -4.17 6.35
CA ARG A 56 1.73 -3.40 7.05
C ARG A 56 0.42 -3.46 6.28
N TYR A 57 -0.67 -3.61 7.01
CA TYR A 57 -2.00 -3.48 6.46
C TYR A 57 -2.97 -2.87 7.47
N THR A 58 -3.96 -2.15 6.95
CA THR A 58 -4.91 -1.35 7.74
C THR A 58 -6.29 -1.51 7.15
N TYR A 59 -7.27 -1.74 8.02
CA TYR A 59 -8.68 -1.80 7.67
C TYR A 59 -9.45 -0.69 8.39
N ILE A 60 -10.23 0.07 7.63
CA ILE A 60 -11.19 1.03 8.19
C ILE A 60 -12.61 0.57 7.90
N ASP A 61 -13.42 0.50 8.95
CA ASP A 61 -14.85 0.23 8.86
C ASP A 61 -15.65 1.41 9.44
N ALA A 62 -16.28 2.19 8.56
CA ALA A 62 -17.27 3.22 8.91
C ALA A 62 -18.66 2.86 8.37
N GLY A 63 -18.98 1.56 8.30
CA GLY A 63 -20.20 1.02 7.74
C GLY A 63 -20.43 1.47 6.29
N ALA A 64 -21.64 1.95 6.00
CA ALA A 64 -22.00 2.44 4.66
C ALA A 64 -21.33 3.77 4.28
N SER A 65 -20.67 4.47 5.22
CA SER A 65 -20.03 5.76 4.97
C SER A 65 -18.67 5.59 4.31
N ALA A 66 -17.85 4.67 4.81
CA ALA A 66 -16.58 4.33 4.20
C ALA A 66 -16.12 2.92 4.57
N GLN A 67 -15.33 2.32 3.67
CA GLN A 67 -14.51 1.14 3.93
C GLN A 67 -13.15 1.39 3.29
N VAL A 68 -12.07 1.08 3.98
CA VAL A 68 -10.71 1.15 3.42
C VAL A 68 -9.96 -0.12 3.74
N PHE A 69 -9.23 -0.65 2.76
CA PHE A 69 -8.19 -1.65 2.98
C PHE A 69 -6.92 -1.16 2.30
N ASN A 70 -5.90 -0.85 3.09
CA ASN A 70 -4.58 -0.42 2.62
C ASN A 70 -3.54 -1.45 3.05
N SER A 71 -2.59 -1.76 2.18
CA SER A 71 -1.46 -2.61 2.52
C SER A 71 -0.23 -2.19 1.71
N VAL A 72 0.93 -2.21 2.36
CA VAL A 72 2.23 -2.10 1.69
C VAL A 72 3.17 -3.17 2.24
N ILE A 73 3.78 -3.91 1.32
CA ILE A 73 4.78 -4.93 1.63
C ILE A 73 6.15 -4.42 1.19
N TYR A 74 7.04 -4.28 2.18
CA TYR A 74 8.42 -3.83 1.99
C TYR A 74 9.34 -5.06 1.97
N PRO A 75 10.02 -5.32 0.84
CA PRO A 75 11.06 -6.33 0.77
C PRO A 75 12.19 -6.00 1.74
N SER A 76 12.87 -7.03 2.24
CA SER A 76 14.14 -6.87 2.95
C SER A 76 15.15 -6.14 2.05
N TYR A 77 16.05 -5.37 2.67
CA TYR A 77 17.02 -4.54 1.94
C TYR A 77 18.03 -5.33 1.09
N TYR A 78 18.03 -6.66 1.22
CA TYR A 78 18.82 -7.57 0.39
C TYR A 78 18.11 -7.98 -0.90
N TYR A 79 16.88 -7.53 -1.14
CA TYR A 79 16.13 -7.76 -2.37
C TYR A 79 15.80 -6.43 -3.02
N ASP A 80 16.07 -6.32 -4.32
CA ASP A 80 15.73 -5.15 -5.14
C ASP A 80 14.32 -5.24 -5.75
N ILE A 81 13.49 -6.22 -5.38
CA ILE A 81 12.14 -6.33 -5.91
C ILE A 81 11.28 -5.08 -5.56
N PRO A 82 10.23 -4.76 -6.34
CA PRO A 82 9.33 -3.64 -6.06
C PRO A 82 8.60 -3.80 -4.71
N LEU A 83 8.01 -2.72 -4.19
CA LEU A 83 7.05 -2.85 -3.09
C LEU A 83 5.71 -3.35 -3.64
N LEU A 84 4.96 -4.14 -2.87
CA LEU A 84 3.56 -4.43 -3.21
C LEU A 84 2.65 -3.38 -2.56
N GLY A 85 2.00 -2.55 -3.37
CA GLY A 85 1.08 -1.52 -2.92
C GLY A 85 -0.38 -1.88 -3.21
N ILE A 86 -1.23 -1.83 -2.18
CA ILE A 86 -2.67 -2.09 -2.26
C ILE A 86 -3.40 -0.93 -1.57
N ASP A 87 -4.33 -0.29 -2.27
CA ASP A 87 -5.17 0.75 -1.69
C ASP A 87 -6.60 0.68 -2.23
N LEU A 88 -7.52 0.17 -1.41
CA LEU A 88 -8.92 -0.06 -1.75
C LEU A 88 -9.79 0.88 -0.93
N LEU A 89 -10.48 1.80 -1.60
CA LEU A 89 -11.28 2.82 -0.94
C LEU A 89 -12.72 2.78 -1.43
N SER A 90 -13.65 2.76 -0.48
CA SER A 90 -15.07 2.91 -0.73
C SER A 90 -15.58 4.08 0.10
N PHE A 91 -16.21 5.06 -0.54
CA PHE A 91 -16.87 6.19 0.10
C PHE A 91 -18.35 6.23 -0.31
N GLY A 92 -19.24 5.99 0.65
CA GLY A 92 -20.66 5.83 0.37
C GLY A 92 -20.95 4.63 -0.54
N LYS A 93 -22.07 4.69 -1.28
CA LYS A 93 -22.51 3.61 -2.16
C LYS A 93 -21.95 3.66 -3.58
N SER A 94 -21.30 4.75 -3.98
CA SER A 94 -21.03 5.04 -5.41
C SER A 94 -19.59 5.41 -5.75
N LYS A 95 -18.72 5.63 -4.76
CA LYS A 95 -17.32 5.97 -5.01
C LYS A 95 -16.43 4.84 -4.52
N ILE A 96 -16.08 3.93 -5.41
CA ILE A 96 -15.16 2.84 -5.13
C ILE A 96 -13.94 3.06 -6.02
N LEU A 97 -12.77 3.14 -5.40
CA LEU A 97 -11.46 3.32 -6.04
C LEU A 97 -10.60 2.13 -5.63
N ILE A 98 -9.97 1.50 -6.62
CA ILE A 98 -9.04 0.39 -6.39
C ILE A 98 -7.68 0.75 -6.97
N VAL A 99 -6.63 0.44 -6.22
CA VAL A 99 -5.22 0.58 -6.60
C VAL A 99 -4.50 -0.70 -6.20
N LEU A 100 -3.81 -1.31 -7.17
CA LEU A 100 -2.94 -2.47 -6.95
C LEU A 100 -1.74 -2.36 -7.89
N ASP A 101 -0.54 -2.41 -7.35
CA ASP A 101 0.68 -2.22 -8.13
C ASP A 101 1.92 -2.90 -7.51
N PHE A 102 2.88 -3.23 -8.37
CA PHE A 102 4.26 -3.47 -7.95
C PHE A 102 5.02 -2.17 -8.12
N GLN A 103 5.19 -1.43 -7.03
CA GLN A 103 5.70 -0.07 -7.01
C GLN A 103 7.23 -0.09 -7.18
N PRO A 104 7.75 0.28 -8.37
CA PRO A 104 9.15 0.10 -8.71
C PRO A 104 10.05 0.97 -7.84
N LEU A 105 11.14 0.39 -7.31
CA LEU A 105 12.16 1.15 -6.59
C LEU A 105 12.96 2.07 -7.51
N PHE A 106 13.16 1.62 -8.75
CA PHE A 106 13.97 2.31 -9.74
C PHE A 106 13.28 2.38 -11.10
N GLN A 107 13.69 3.34 -11.92
CA GLN A 107 13.10 3.62 -13.23
C GLN A 107 14.04 3.24 -14.39
N GLU A 108 15.20 2.61 -14.14
CA GLU A 108 16.06 2.17 -15.23
C GLU A 108 15.39 1.04 -16.04
N GLU A 109 15.60 1.06 -17.35
CA GLU A 109 14.97 0.11 -18.29
C GLU A 109 15.19 -1.35 -17.88
N SER A 110 16.42 -1.72 -17.49
CA SER A 110 16.73 -3.10 -17.04
C SER A 110 15.96 -3.52 -15.79
N TYR A 111 15.68 -2.58 -14.88
CA TYR A 111 14.89 -2.87 -13.68
C TYR A 111 13.42 -3.10 -14.04
N LEU A 112 12.88 -2.21 -14.88
CA LEU A 112 11.50 -2.31 -15.35
C LEU A 112 11.29 -3.57 -16.19
N GLU A 113 12.24 -3.96 -17.04
CA GLU A 113 12.22 -5.21 -17.77
C GLU A 113 12.24 -6.44 -16.84
N LYS A 114 13.04 -6.40 -15.78
CA LYS A 114 13.16 -7.52 -14.85
C LYS A 114 11.92 -7.70 -13.98
N TYR A 115 11.38 -6.61 -13.43
CA TYR A 115 10.38 -6.68 -12.37
C TYR A 115 8.99 -6.16 -12.73
N ILE A 116 8.88 -5.26 -13.71
CA ILE A 116 7.58 -4.69 -14.09
C ILE A 116 6.99 -5.40 -15.29
N GLU A 117 7.79 -5.75 -16.31
CA GLU A 117 7.31 -6.50 -17.47
C GLU A 117 6.59 -7.82 -17.20
N PRO A 118 6.96 -8.61 -16.16
CA PRO A 118 6.21 -9.79 -15.79
C PRO A 118 4.72 -9.53 -15.47
N MET A 119 4.34 -8.30 -15.11
CA MET A 119 2.93 -7.95 -14.84
C MET A 119 2.10 -7.80 -16.13
N ARG A 120 2.73 -7.62 -17.29
CA ARG A 120 2.05 -7.30 -18.56
C ARG A 120 0.91 -8.27 -18.89
N PRO A 121 1.06 -9.61 -18.82
CA PRO A 121 -0.03 -10.52 -19.17
C PRO A 121 -1.24 -10.38 -18.24
N LEU A 122 -1.01 -10.19 -16.93
CA LEU A 122 -2.10 -9.95 -15.97
C LEU A 122 -2.76 -8.61 -16.24
N ARG A 123 -1.98 -7.58 -16.53
CA ARG A 123 -2.49 -6.25 -16.84
C ARG A 123 -3.30 -6.20 -18.14
N GLU A 124 -2.96 -7.02 -19.13
CA GLU A 124 -3.75 -7.22 -20.36
C GLU A 124 -5.05 -7.99 -20.06
N LYS A 125 -4.99 -9.06 -19.25
CA LYS A 125 -6.15 -9.83 -18.79
C LYS A 125 -7.17 -8.96 -18.04
N TYR A 126 -6.69 -8.04 -17.20
CA TYR A 126 -7.52 -7.18 -16.36
C TYR A 126 -7.54 -5.72 -16.82
N ASN A 127 -7.47 -5.48 -18.14
CA ASN A 127 -7.33 -4.13 -18.69
C ASN A 127 -8.48 -3.17 -18.32
N ASP A 128 -9.69 -3.69 -18.06
CA ASP A 128 -10.84 -2.90 -17.63
C ASP A 128 -10.67 -2.29 -16.22
N LEU A 129 -9.75 -2.84 -15.43
CA LEU A 129 -9.40 -2.36 -14.08
C LEU A 129 -8.26 -1.32 -14.09
N ALA A 130 -7.88 -0.82 -15.26
CA ALA A 130 -6.81 0.14 -15.41
C ALA A 130 -7.22 1.29 -16.35
N GLN A 131 -8.05 2.14 -15.77
CA GLN A 131 -8.64 3.29 -16.41
C GLN A 131 -7.61 4.44 -16.49
N LYS A 132 -7.73 5.29 -17.50
CA LYS A 132 -6.91 6.51 -17.63
C LYS A 132 -7.42 7.60 -16.68
N LEU A 133 -7.31 7.34 -15.37
CA LEU A 133 -7.62 8.29 -14.33
C LEU A 133 -6.41 9.18 -14.06
N GLU A 134 -6.65 10.49 -13.89
CA GLU A 134 -5.60 11.39 -13.44
C GLU A 134 -5.18 11.07 -12.00
N MET A 135 -3.89 10.82 -11.81
CA MET A 135 -3.27 10.82 -10.48
C MET A 135 -3.08 12.27 -10.04
N LYS A 136 -4.07 12.82 -9.33
CA LYS A 136 -4.07 14.24 -8.95
C LYS A 136 -2.96 14.63 -7.97
N PHE A 137 -2.57 13.69 -7.11
CA PHE A 137 -1.61 13.94 -6.03
C PHE A 137 -0.27 13.25 -6.28
N TYR A 138 -0.26 12.17 -7.05
CA TYR A 138 0.95 11.40 -7.36
C TYR A 138 1.51 11.74 -8.73
N ASP A 139 2.82 11.74 -8.86
CA ASP A 139 3.50 11.64 -10.15
C ASP A 139 3.48 10.17 -10.59
N ALA A 140 2.79 9.88 -11.70
CA ALA A 140 2.68 8.53 -12.25
C ALA A 140 4.03 7.94 -12.67
N ASN A 141 5.09 8.75 -12.77
CA ASN A 141 6.44 8.29 -13.12
C ASN A 141 7.35 8.08 -11.89
N GLN A 142 6.83 8.24 -10.67
CA GLN A 142 7.57 8.01 -9.44
C GLN A 142 6.85 6.96 -8.59
N TYR A 143 7.48 5.79 -8.44
CA TYR A 143 7.00 4.64 -7.67
C TYR A 143 5.66 4.03 -8.11
N PHE A 144 5.22 4.32 -9.33
CA PHE A 144 4.11 3.62 -9.98
C PHE A 144 4.60 2.91 -11.23
N SER A 145 4.11 1.71 -11.45
CA SER A 145 4.41 0.94 -12.65
C SER A 145 3.46 1.33 -13.78
N LYS A 146 3.91 1.11 -15.02
CA LYS A 146 3.04 1.23 -16.21
C LYS A 146 1.91 0.18 -16.25
N TYR A 147 1.93 -0.80 -15.34
CA TYR A 147 0.95 -1.88 -15.23
C TYR A 147 0.12 -1.83 -13.95
N LEU A 148 0.12 -0.67 -13.28
CA LEU A 148 -0.82 -0.30 -12.24
C LEU A 148 -2.28 -0.65 -12.63
N LEU A 149 -2.98 -1.32 -11.73
CA LEU A 149 -4.44 -1.37 -11.75
C LEU A 149 -4.96 -0.16 -10.98
N PHE A 150 -5.64 0.73 -11.70
CA PHE A 150 -6.24 1.94 -11.13
C PHE A 150 -7.59 2.20 -11.77
N ALA A 151 -8.66 2.01 -11.01
CA ALA A 151 -10.02 2.13 -11.54
C ALA A 151 -11.01 2.65 -10.51
N LYS A 152 -11.98 3.42 -11.02
CA LYS A 152 -13.26 3.64 -10.34
C LYS A 152 -14.21 2.56 -10.78
N THR A 153 -14.82 1.88 -9.83
CA THR A 153 -15.61 0.68 -10.12
C THR A 153 -16.83 0.56 -9.21
N ASP A 154 -17.50 -0.60 -9.23
CA ASP A 154 -18.63 -0.92 -8.37
C ASP A 154 -18.36 -2.13 -7.47
N ALA A 155 -19.28 -2.38 -6.53
CA ALA A 155 -19.15 -3.42 -5.53
C ALA A 155 -19.13 -4.84 -6.12
N GLU A 156 -19.77 -5.05 -7.28
CA GLU A 156 -19.83 -6.35 -7.94
C GLU A 156 -18.50 -6.65 -8.62
N THR A 157 -17.96 -5.69 -9.38
CA THR A 157 -16.61 -5.81 -9.97
C THR A 157 -15.53 -6.04 -8.91
N VAL A 158 -15.63 -5.39 -7.75
CA VAL A 158 -14.71 -5.63 -6.62
C VAL A 158 -14.74 -7.09 -6.19
N LYS A 159 -15.92 -7.67 -5.96
CA LYS A 159 -16.06 -9.03 -5.42
C LYS A 159 -15.72 -10.12 -6.45
N THR A 160 -15.81 -9.80 -7.73
CA THR A 160 -15.62 -10.75 -8.83
C THR A 160 -14.26 -10.51 -9.48
N THR A 161 -14.22 -9.73 -10.57
CA THR A 161 -13.04 -9.54 -11.42
C THR A 161 -11.83 -9.00 -10.65
N PHE A 162 -12.01 -8.03 -9.76
CA PHE A 162 -10.87 -7.47 -9.04
C PHE A 162 -10.36 -8.40 -7.94
N PHE A 163 -11.22 -9.19 -7.29
CA PHE A 163 -10.74 -10.18 -6.33
C PHE A 163 -9.90 -11.27 -7.02
N GLU A 164 -10.31 -11.72 -8.21
CA GLU A 164 -9.50 -12.62 -9.04
C GLU A 164 -8.15 -11.98 -9.41
N ALA A 165 -8.18 -10.74 -9.91
CA ALA A 165 -6.96 -9.99 -10.24
C ALA A 165 -6.02 -9.85 -9.03
N TYR A 166 -6.57 -9.52 -7.88
CA TYR A 166 -5.83 -9.39 -6.63
C TYR A 166 -5.09 -10.68 -6.25
N GLN A 167 -5.76 -11.84 -6.36
CA GLN A 167 -5.15 -13.14 -6.09
C GLN A 167 -4.02 -13.45 -7.07
N GLU A 168 -4.21 -13.20 -8.37
CA GLU A 168 -3.19 -13.46 -9.39
C GLU A 168 -1.97 -12.53 -9.26
N TYR A 169 -2.18 -11.26 -8.95
CA TYR A 169 -1.08 -10.31 -8.69
C TYR A 169 -0.31 -10.66 -7.42
N ILE A 170 -1.00 -11.05 -6.33
CA ILE A 170 -0.32 -11.51 -5.12
C ILE A 170 0.51 -12.76 -5.40
N ASN A 171 -0.04 -13.73 -6.13
CA ASN A 171 0.71 -14.94 -6.50
C ASN A 171 1.92 -14.61 -7.38
N LEU A 172 1.78 -13.71 -8.35
CA LEU A 172 2.91 -13.23 -9.17
C LEU A 172 4.00 -12.56 -8.31
N TYR A 173 3.62 -11.79 -7.29
CA TYR A 173 4.57 -11.16 -6.37
C TYR A 173 5.34 -12.20 -5.56
N TRP A 174 4.68 -13.27 -5.11
CA TRP A 174 5.36 -14.38 -4.43
C TRP A 174 6.30 -15.13 -5.35
N GLU A 175 5.89 -15.42 -6.59
CA GLU A 175 6.78 -16.04 -7.58
C GLU A 175 8.01 -15.18 -7.89
N MET A 176 7.86 -13.86 -7.85
CA MET A 176 8.97 -12.92 -8.01
C MET A 176 9.91 -12.97 -6.80
N LEU A 177 9.37 -12.97 -5.58
CA LEU A 177 10.15 -13.06 -4.35
C LEU A 177 10.92 -14.39 -4.26
N ASP A 178 10.29 -15.51 -4.62
CA ASP A 178 10.91 -16.85 -4.61
C ASP A 178 12.10 -16.96 -5.59
N LYS A 179 12.06 -16.20 -6.68
CA LYS A 179 13.12 -16.14 -7.70
C LYS A 179 14.15 -15.04 -7.44
N ALA A 180 13.91 -14.17 -6.46
CA ALA A 180 14.77 -13.03 -6.20
C ALA A 180 16.11 -13.47 -5.59
N GLU A 181 17.19 -12.93 -6.13
CA GLU A 181 18.53 -13.18 -5.61
C GLU A 181 18.80 -12.28 -4.40
N ILE A 182 19.46 -12.84 -3.38
CA ILE A 182 19.93 -12.09 -2.23
C ILE A 182 21.17 -11.29 -2.65
N LEU A 183 21.09 -9.98 -2.53
CA LEU A 183 22.20 -9.06 -2.79
C LEU A 183 23.10 -8.97 -1.55
N ASP A 184 24.41 -9.04 -1.75
CA ASP A 184 25.42 -9.00 -0.68
C ASP A 184 26.34 -7.77 -0.75
N ARG A 185 26.36 -7.09 -1.90
CA ARG A 185 27.14 -5.87 -2.11
C ARG A 185 26.55 -4.71 -1.32
N THR A 186 27.37 -4.10 -0.48
CA THR A 186 26.99 -2.95 0.35
C THR A 186 26.40 -1.80 -0.48
N GLU A 187 26.96 -1.51 -1.65
CA GLU A 187 26.49 -0.43 -2.53
C GLU A 187 25.05 -0.66 -3.02
N ASP A 188 24.71 -1.90 -3.37
CA ASP A 188 23.38 -2.25 -3.88
C ASP A 188 22.35 -2.21 -2.74
N ILE A 189 22.71 -2.73 -1.56
CA ILE A 189 21.88 -2.65 -0.35
C ILE A 189 21.61 -1.19 0.05
N GLN A 190 22.62 -0.31 0.01
CA GLN A 190 22.44 1.11 0.35
C GLN A 190 21.53 1.84 -0.63
N LYS A 191 21.57 1.51 -1.93
CA LYS A 191 20.64 2.05 -2.92
C LYS A 191 19.20 1.64 -2.62
N ILE A 192 18.97 0.38 -2.24
CA ILE A 192 17.64 -0.13 -1.89
C ILE A 192 17.10 0.53 -0.63
N ILE A 193 17.94 0.65 0.42
CA ILE A 193 17.59 1.38 1.64
C ILE A 193 17.15 2.80 1.29
N LYS A 194 17.95 3.51 0.48
CA LYS A 194 17.61 4.87 0.08
C LYS A 194 16.29 4.92 -0.70
N ALA A 195 16.10 4.03 -1.68
CA ALA A 195 14.90 4.00 -2.50
C ALA A 195 13.61 3.75 -1.70
N GLN A 196 13.66 2.85 -0.71
CA GLN A 196 12.50 2.60 0.17
C GLN A 196 12.21 3.78 1.11
N LYS A 197 13.24 4.49 1.60
CA LYS A 197 13.05 5.70 2.41
C LYS A 197 12.50 6.87 1.59
N ASP A 198 13.02 7.03 0.38
CA ASP A 198 12.53 8.04 -0.57
C ASP A 198 11.08 7.74 -0.96
N TYR A 199 10.69 6.46 -1.10
CA TYR A 199 9.30 6.03 -1.28
C TYR A 199 8.42 6.51 -0.11
N ASP A 200 8.83 6.23 1.14
CA ASP A 200 8.07 6.65 2.31
C ASP A 200 7.87 8.17 2.34
N GLN A 201 8.93 8.96 2.09
CA GLN A 201 8.83 10.42 2.03
C GLN A 201 7.90 10.88 0.90
N TYR A 202 8.08 10.35 -0.31
CA TYR A 202 7.25 10.70 -1.46
C TYR A 202 5.77 10.39 -1.22
N SER A 203 5.48 9.21 -0.67
CA SER A 203 4.12 8.79 -0.39
C SER A 203 3.50 9.62 0.75
N ALA A 204 4.23 9.94 1.81
CA ALA A 204 3.73 10.81 2.87
C ALA A 204 3.41 12.23 2.37
N ASP A 205 4.26 12.82 1.53
CA ASP A 205 4.07 14.17 0.98
C ASP A 205 2.85 14.27 0.05
N ARG A 206 2.45 13.14 -0.56
CA ARG A 206 1.40 13.07 -1.57
C ARG A 206 0.14 12.33 -1.11
N ASP A 207 0.11 11.80 0.12
CA ASP A 207 -0.99 10.99 0.61
C ASP A 207 -2.32 11.78 0.63
N PRO A 208 -3.30 11.41 -0.22
CA PRO A 208 -4.60 12.07 -0.23
C PRO A 208 -5.48 11.68 0.96
N ALA A 209 -5.10 10.64 1.73
CA ALA A 209 -5.90 10.11 2.83
C ALA A 209 -5.79 10.93 4.12
N SER A 210 -4.83 11.85 4.23
CA SER A 210 -4.69 12.79 5.36
C SER A 210 -6.00 13.49 5.77
N GLY A 211 -6.79 13.95 4.79
CA GLY A 211 -8.09 14.57 5.03
C GLY A 211 -9.17 13.58 5.52
N LEU A 212 -9.13 12.34 5.00
CA LEU A 212 -10.03 11.27 5.43
C LEU A 212 -9.75 10.89 6.89
N PHE A 213 -8.50 10.56 7.21
CA PHE A 213 -8.10 10.17 8.56
C PHE A 213 -8.41 11.31 9.54
N SER A 214 -8.08 12.56 9.19
CA SER A 214 -8.33 13.72 10.06
C SER A 214 -9.81 13.90 10.37
N SER A 215 -10.70 13.61 9.43
CA SER A 215 -12.15 13.71 9.63
C SER A 215 -12.70 12.69 10.63
N TYR A 216 -12.14 11.48 10.65
CA TYR A 216 -12.55 10.44 11.58
C TYR A 216 -11.76 10.50 12.89
N PHE A 217 -10.43 10.50 12.85
CA PHE A 217 -9.58 10.26 14.03
C PHE A 217 -8.92 11.53 14.57
N GLY A 218 -9.07 12.65 13.88
CA GLY A 218 -8.48 13.93 14.25
C GLY A 218 -7.05 14.10 13.75
N HIS A 219 -6.65 15.37 13.63
CA HIS A 219 -5.40 15.75 12.98
C HIS A 219 -4.17 15.13 13.65
N GLU A 220 -4.01 15.29 14.96
CA GLU A 220 -2.83 14.79 15.70
C GLU A 220 -2.67 13.26 15.54
N TRP A 221 -3.76 12.50 15.69
CA TRP A 221 -3.71 11.05 15.50
C TRP A 221 -3.35 10.69 14.05
N SER A 222 -3.89 11.42 13.08
CA SER A 222 -3.67 11.15 11.66
C SER A 222 -2.25 11.47 11.22
N GLU A 223 -1.64 12.52 11.78
CA GLU A 223 -0.25 12.87 11.53
C GLU A 223 0.69 11.79 12.09
N LYS A 224 0.47 11.34 13.34
CA LYS A 224 1.21 10.20 13.91
C LYS A 224 1.01 8.94 13.09
N PHE A 225 -0.22 8.65 12.67
CA PHE A 225 -0.51 7.48 11.84
C PHE A 225 0.24 7.51 10.50
N LEU A 226 0.32 8.69 9.86
CA LEU A 226 1.02 8.86 8.60
C LEU A 226 2.54 8.67 8.76
N TYR A 227 3.17 9.38 9.70
CA TYR A 227 4.63 9.47 9.80
C TYR A 227 5.26 8.44 10.74
N GLU A 228 4.52 7.87 11.68
CA GLU A 228 5.06 6.87 12.63
C GLU A 228 4.67 5.44 12.26
N PHE A 229 3.70 5.24 11.35
CA PHE A 229 3.24 3.90 10.96
C PHE A 229 3.19 3.67 9.45
N LEU A 230 2.43 4.47 8.69
CA LEU A 230 2.29 4.25 7.24
C LEU A 230 3.63 4.45 6.51
N PHE A 231 4.33 5.54 6.79
CA PHE A 231 5.59 5.91 6.17
C PHE A 231 6.59 6.30 7.25
N GLU A 232 7.12 5.29 7.95
CA GLU A 232 7.93 5.45 9.18
C GLU A 232 9.29 6.11 8.94
N ASP A 233 9.77 6.08 7.71
CA ASP A 233 11.02 6.72 7.31
C ASP A 233 10.80 8.17 6.80
N ALA A 234 9.55 8.63 6.68
CA ALA A 234 9.23 9.98 6.25
C ALA A 234 9.31 10.99 7.39
N VAL A 235 9.65 12.24 7.06
CA VAL A 235 9.68 13.36 8.01
C VAL A 235 8.59 14.37 7.61
N PRO A 236 7.81 14.89 8.58
CA PRO A 236 6.87 15.97 8.31
C PRO A 236 7.56 17.17 7.67
N LEU A 237 6.94 17.73 6.63
CA LEU A 237 7.37 19.01 6.10
C LEU A 237 7.27 20.04 7.22
N ALA A 238 8.37 20.74 7.53
CA ALA A 238 8.36 21.77 8.54
C ALA A 238 7.27 22.79 8.22
N VAL A 239 6.27 22.91 9.10
CA VAL A 239 5.29 24.00 9.00
C VAL A 239 6.08 25.30 9.08
N PRO A 240 6.05 26.18 8.07
CA PRO A 240 6.61 27.51 8.22
C PRO A 240 5.92 28.10 9.44
N ASN A 241 6.67 28.39 10.50
CA ASN A 241 6.13 29.07 11.67
C ASN A 241 5.34 30.26 11.15
N ALA A 242 4.01 30.21 11.28
CA ALA A 242 3.17 31.36 11.04
C ALA A 242 3.60 32.39 12.09
N THR A 243 4.48 33.30 11.67
CA THR A 243 4.88 34.45 12.46
C THR A 243 3.63 35.25 12.78
N ARG A 244 3.20 35.11 14.03
CA ARG A 244 2.39 36.01 14.88
C ARG A 244 1.11 36.60 14.29
#